data_AF-A0A4Y2L727-F1
#
_entry.id   AF-A0A4Y2L727-F1
#
_cell.length_a   1.000
_cell.length_b   1.000
_cell.length_c   1.000
_cell.angle_alpha   90.00
_cell.angle_beta   90.00
_cell.angle_gamma   90.00
#
_symmetry.space_group_name_H-M   'P 1'
#
loop_
_entity.id
_entity.type
_entity.pdbx_description
1 polymer ?
#
loop_
_entity_poly.entity_id
_entity_poly.type
_entity_poly.pdbx_seq_one_letter_code
_entity_poly.pdbx_strand_id
1 'polypeptide(L)'
;MTSLYDKLESYLRALGTLGVMTDKCASILYPMVESCFLEEFLRAWNRCPSSCSSADAKQRLTNLMNFFRTEIEGEERINLSVAGCGLNEKCSTQTFKKKQWHNGRNKTSTSANFLTSSAKDSKQSCVFCTGTHSSADCF
;
A
#
# COMPACT_ATOMS: atom_id res chain seq x y z
N MET A 1 -8.27 8.52 12.13
CA MET A 1 -7.82 7.62 13.21
C MET A 1 -6.84 8.27 14.20
N THR A 2 -6.14 9.34 13.83
CA THR A 2 -5.17 10.09 14.66
C THR A 2 -5.68 10.48 16.07
N SER A 3 -6.87 11.05 16.18
CA SER A 3 -7.40 11.50 17.49
C SER A 3 -7.61 10.38 18.52
N LEU A 4 -7.81 9.13 18.07
CA LEU A 4 -7.92 7.97 18.96
C LEU A 4 -6.53 7.56 19.47
N TYR A 5 -5.53 7.57 18.57
CA TYR A 5 -4.13 7.28 18.91
C TYR A 5 -3.63 8.21 20.00
N ASP A 6 -3.80 9.52 19.82
CA ASP A 6 -3.30 10.53 20.75
C ASP A 6 -3.92 10.36 22.15
N LYS A 7 -5.22 10.03 22.21
CA LYS A 7 -5.92 9.76 23.47
C LYS A 7 -5.39 8.50 24.14
N LEU A 8 -5.27 7.40 23.40
CA LEU A 8 -4.75 6.13 23.93
C LEU A 8 -3.30 6.28 24.42
N GLU A 9 -2.43 6.92 23.63
CA GLU A 9 -1.05 7.18 24.02
C GLU A 9 -0.98 8.07 25.27
N SER A 10 -1.79 9.12 25.35
CA SER A 10 -1.85 9.98 26.53
C SER A 10 -2.32 9.22 27.78
N TYR A 11 -3.35 8.38 27.67
CA TYR A 11 -3.84 7.58 28.80
C TYR A 11 -2.82 6.53 29.22
N LEU A 12 -2.22 5.79 28.29
CA LEU A 12 -1.19 4.80 28.60
C LEU A 12 0.04 5.44 29.24
N ARG A 13 0.44 6.64 28.79
CA ARG A 13 1.53 7.41 29.42
C ARG A 13 1.18 7.84 30.84
N ALA A 14 -0.03 8.35 31.07
CA ALA A 14 -0.49 8.73 32.41
C ALA A 14 -0.55 7.53 33.37
N LEU A 15 -1.04 6.38 32.89
CA LEU A 15 -1.02 5.12 33.63
C LEU A 15 0.42 4.65 33.91
N GLY A 16 1.35 4.92 32.99
CA GLY A 16 2.78 4.67 33.18
C GLY A 16 3.38 5.47 34.32
N THR A 17 3.07 6.77 34.39
CA THR A 17 3.50 7.65 35.48
C THR A 17 2.94 7.21 36.84
N LEU A 18 1.74 6.63 36.86
CA LEU A 18 1.10 6.11 38.08
C LEU A 18 1.61 4.71 38.48
N GLY A 19 2.51 4.09 37.71
CA GLY A 19 3.02 2.73 37.95
C GLY A 19 2.04 1.61 37.58
N VAL A 20 0.91 1.95 36.94
CA VAL A 20 -0.16 1.03 36.55
C VAL A 20 0.20 0.25 35.28
N MET A 21 1.12 0.75 34.44
CA MET A 21 1.62 0.01 33.25
C MET A 21 2.54 -1.17 33.60
N THR A 22 2.58 -1.59 34.85
CA THR A 22 3.23 -2.85 35.26
C THR A 22 2.50 -4.02 34.61
N ASP A 23 3.26 -5.08 34.38
CA ASP A 23 2.93 -6.35 33.71
C ASP A 23 1.59 -6.95 34.20
N LYS A 24 1.20 -6.59 35.43
CA LYS A 24 -0.06 -6.98 36.09
C LYS A 24 -1.32 -6.40 35.47
N CYS A 25 -1.30 -5.17 34.97
CA CYS A 25 -2.50 -4.53 34.40
C CYS A 25 -2.55 -4.62 32.88
N ALA A 26 -1.44 -4.95 32.22
CA ALA A 26 -1.41 -5.09 30.76
C ALA A 26 -2.39 -6.14 30.23
N SER A 27 -2.65 -7.21 31.01
CA SER A 27 -3.64 -8.25 30.70
C SER A 27 -5.08 -7.72 30.69
N ILE A 28 -5.38 -6.66 31.45
CA ILE A 28 -6.70 -6.00 31.49
C ILE A 28 -6.75 -4.87 30.47
N LEU A 29 -5.67 -4.10 30.35
CA LEU A 29 -5.60 -2.96 29.42
C LEU A 29 -5.64 -3.40 27.96
N TYR A 30 -4.98 -4.50 27.61
CA TYR A 30 -4.95 -5.02 26.24
C TYR A 30 -6.35 -5.21 25.64
N PRO A 31 -7.25 -6.02 26.22
CA PRO A 31 -8.59 -6.23 25.64
C PRO A 31 -9.43 -4.95 25.64
N MET A 32 -9.24 -4.03 26.59
CA MET A 32 -9.91 -2.74 26.57
C MET A 32 -9.48 -1.88 25.38
N VAL A 33 -8.16 -1.79 25.14
CA VAL A 33 -7.60 -1.05 24.01
C VAL A 33 -8.01 -1.71 22.69
N GLU A 34 -7.92 -3.03 22.60
CA GLU A 34 -8.35 -3.80 21.43
C GLU A 34 -9.83 -3.56 21.07
N SER A 35 -10.72 -3.47 22.08
CA SER A 35 -12.16 -3.23 21.87
C SER A 35 -12.50 -1.84 21.30
N CYS A 36 -11.56 -0.89 21.36
CA CYS A 36 -11.77 0.47 20.85
C CYS A 36 -11.63 0.56 19.32
N PHE A 37 -11.14 -0.49 18.67
CA PHE A 37 -10.87 -0.47 17.23
C PHE A 37 -12.00 -1.07 16.41
N LEU A 38 -12.16 -0.57 15.18
CA LEU A 38 -13.09 -1.12 14.21
C LEU A 38 -12.62 -2.49 13.70
N GLU A 39 -13.57 -3.26 13.19
CA GLU A 39 -13.33 -4.61 12.67
C GLU A 39 -12.23 -4.67 11.61
N GLU A 40 -12.18 -3.69 10.69
CA GLU A 40 -11.18 -3.65 9.62
C GLU A 40 -9.76 -3.54 10.18
N PHE A 41 -9.56 -2.68 11.19
CA PHE A 41 -8.28 -2.54 11.87
C PHE A 41 -7.90 -3.82 12.60
N LEU A 42 -8.83 -4.44 13.32
CA LEU A 42 -8.60 -5.71 14.01
C LEU A 42 -8.27 -6.85 13.04
N ARG A 43 -8.89 -6.88 11.85
CA ARG A 43 -8.55 -7.84 10.78
C ARG A 43 -7.14 -7.61 10.24
N ALA A 44 -6.70 -6.36 10.13
CA ALA A 44 -5.32 -6.05 9.75
C ALA A 44 -4.33 -6.45 10.85
N TRP A 45 -4.64 -6.14 12.11
CA TRP A 45 -3.86 -6.53 13.28
C TRP A 45 -3.69 -8.05 13.40
N ASN A 46 -4.76 -8.82 13.26
CA ASN A 46 -4.71 -10.29 13.34
C ASN A 46 -3.89 -10.95 12.21
N ARG A 47 -3.74 -10.27 11.07
CA ARG A 47 -2.86 -10.72 9.97
C ARG A 47 -1.38 -10.36 10.24
N CYS A 48 -1.12 -9.41 11.13
CA CYS A 48 0.23 -9.02 11.49
C CYS A 48 0.90 -10.13 12.33
N PRO A 49 2.11 -10.58 11.98
CA PRO A 49 2.82 -11.61 12.76
C PRO A 49 3.08 -11.17 14.21
N SER A 50 3.18 -9.87 14.47
CA SER A 50 3.40 -9.28 15.80
C SER A 50 2.22 -9.45 16.76
N SER A 51 1.02 -9.80 16.27
CA SER A 51 -0.18 -10.00 17.08
C SER A 51 -0.14 -11.29 17.93
N CYS A 52 0.51 -12.34 17.42
CA CYS A 52 0.65 -13.64 18.06
C CYS A 52 2.02 -13.87 18.70
N SER A 53 3.01 -13.05 18.35
CA SER A 53 4.42 -13.25 18.70
C SER A 53 4.78 -13.12 20.19
N SER A 54 3.86 -12.68 21.05
CA SER A 54 4.17 -12.40 22.45
C SER A 54 3.20 -13.07 23.42
N ALA A 55 3.73 -13.94 24.29
CA ALA A 55 3.00 -14.47 25.45
C ALA A 55 2.77 -13.40 26.53
N ASP A 56 3.61 -12.36 26.57
CA ASP A 56 3.48 -11.25 27.52
C ASP A 56 2.44 -10.22 27.04
N ALA A 57 1.53 -9.86 27.94
CA ALA A 57 0.43 -8.95 27.65
C ALA A 57 0.92 -7.51 27.42
N LYS A 58 1.98 -7.11 28.12
CA LYS A 58 2.57 -5.77 28.00
C LYS A 58 3.26 -5.59 26.65
N GLN A 59 4.03 -6.58 26.22
CA GLN A 59 4.62 -6.58 24.89
C GLN A 59 3.55 -6.63 23.79
N ARG A 60 2.46 -7.40 23.96
CA ARG A 60 1.31 -7.38 23.03
C ARG A 60 0.66 -6.00 22.92
N LEU A 61 0.40 -5.34 24.04
CA LEU A 61 -0.16 -3.98 24.07
C LEU A 61 0.78 -2.97 23.38
N THR A 62 2.08 -3.10 23.61
CA THR A 62 3.10 -2.25 22.96
C THR A 62 3.12 -2.48 21.44
N ASN A 63 3.07 -3.75 21.01
CA ASN A 63 3.02 -4.09 19.59
C ASN A 63 1.75 -3.55 18.92
N LEU A 64 0.61 -3.61 19.60
CA LEU A 64 -0.67 -3.08 19.10
C LEU A 64 -0.61 -1.55 18.91
N MET A 65 -0.06 -0.83 19.89
CA MET A 65 0.14 0.62 19.77
C MET A 65 1.13 0.99 18.67
N ASN A 66 2.19 0.20 18.47
CA ASN A 66 3.14 0.41 17.38
C ASN A 66 2.50 0.15 16.02
N PHE A 67 1.72 -0.94 15.89
CA PHE A 67 0.98 -1.23 14.67
C PHE A 67 0.00 -0.11 14.33
N PHE A 68 -0.72 0.41 15.33
CA PHE A 68 -1.64 1.52 15.12
C PHE A 68 -0.94 2.78 14.60
N ARG A 69 0.24 3.11 15.15
CA ARG A 69 1.09 4.20 14.66
C ARG A 69 1.47 3.98 13.19
N THR A 70 1.96 2.79 12.85
CA THR A 70 2.37 2.45 11.48
C THR A 70 1.20 2.54 10.49
N GLU A 71 0.00 2.11 10.89
CA GLU A 71 -1.20 2.22 10.06
C GLU A 71 -1.55 3.69 9.76
N ILE A 72 -1.49 4.56 10.78
CA ILE A 72 -1.74 6.00 10.63
C ILE A 72 -0.68 6.65 9.72
N GLU A 73 0.61 6.37 9.95
CA GLU A 73 1.70 6.87 9.10
C GLU A 73 1.59 6.34 7.66
N GLY A 74 1.07 5.12 7.50
CA GLY A 74 0.74 4.52 6.21
C GLY A 74 -0.35 5.30 5.47
N GLU A 75 -1.45 5.58 6.16
CA GLU A 75 -2.58 6.37 5.66
C GLU A 75 -2.12 7.79 5.25
N GLU A 76 -1.31 8.44 6.08
CA GLU A 76 -0.76 9.77 5.77
C GLU A 76 0.14 9.73 4.52
N ARG A 77 1.03 8.73 4.41
CA ARG A 77 1.90 8.56 3.24
C ARG A 77 1.10 8.34 1.96
N ILE A 78 0.03 7.55 2.02
CA ILE A 78 -0.88 7.34 0.89
C ILE A 78 -1.57 8.65 0.53
N ASN A 79 -2.11 9.38 1.51
CA ASN A 79 -2.78 10.66 1.30
C ASN A 79 -1.86 11.69 0.65
N LEU A 80 -0.60 11.79 1.09
CA LEU A 80 0.40 12.69 0.50
C LEU A 80 0.71 12.30 -0.95
N SER A 81 0.85 11.00 -1.24
CA SER A 81 1.08 10.51 -2.61
C SER A 81 -0.11 10.82 -3.52
N VAL A 82 -1.34 10.56 -3.07
CA VAL A 82 -2.57 10.84 -3.83
C VAL A 82 -2.76 12.35 -4.06
N ALA A 83 -2.47 13.18 -3.05
CA ALA A 83 -2.54 14.63 -3.17
C ALA A 83 -1.48 15.18 -4.15
N GLY A 84 -0.26 14.64 -4.12
CA GLY A 84 0.82 15.04 -5.04
C GLY A 84 0.64 14.55 -6.48
N CYS A 85 -0.13 13.48 -6.69
CA CYS A 85 -0.31 12.87 -8.02
C CYS A 85 -1.40 13.55 -8.88
N GLY A 86 -2.05 14.61 -8.40
CA GLY A 86 -3.11 15.30 -9.16
C GLY A 86 -4.37 14.45 -9.42
N LEU A 87 -4.46 13.25 -8.84
CA LEU A 87 -5.59 12.31 -9.02
C LEU A 87 -6.81 12.65 -8.17
N ASN A 88 -6.75 13.72 -7.37
CA ASN A 88 -7.92 14.26 -6.67
C ASN A 88 -8.75 15.16 -7.61
N GLU A 89 -9.01 14.66 -8.81
CA GLU A 89 -9.98 15.22 -9.73
C GLU A 89 -11.36 14.65 -9.39
N LYS A 90 -12.11 15.36 -8.55
CA LYS A 90 -13.53 15.50 -8.90
C LYS A 90 -13.53 16.23 -10.24
N CYS A 91 -13.73 15.44 -11.29
CA CYS A 91 -13.90 15.87 -12.67
C CYS A 91 -14.73 17.15 -12.73
N SER A 92 -14.07 18.30 -12.80
CA SER A 92 -14.66 19.47 -13.41
C SER A 92 -14.19 19.42 -14.85
N THR A 93 -15.14 19.12 -15.72
CA THR A 93 -15.09 19.32 -17.17
C THR A 93 -14.62 20.74 -17.50
N GLN A 94 -13.32 21.00 -17.42
CA GLN A 94 -12.69 22.05 -18.18
C GLN A 94 -12.08 21.38 -19.40
N THR A 95 -12.73 21.67 -20.52
CA THR A 95 -12.33 21.39 -21.88
C THR A 95 -10.83 21.65 -22.08
N PHE A 96 -10.01 20.61 -21.90
CA PHE A 96 -8.69 20.58 -22.50
C PHE A 96 -8.92 20.64 -24.01
N LYS A 97 -8.60 21.79 -24.61
CA LYS A 97 -8.59 21.97 -26.05
C LYS A 97 -7.79 20.82 -26.65
N LYS A 98 -8.50 19.90 -27.32
CA LYS A 98 -7.94 18.86 -28.18
C LYS A 98 -6.91 19.52 -29.08
N LYS A 99 -5.63 19.31 -28.81
CA LYS A 99 -4.62 19.35 -29.86
C LYS A 99 -4.92 18.13 -30.71
N GLN A 100 -5.43 18.39 -31.91
CA GLN A 100 -5.77 17.41 -32.92
C GLN A 100 -4.50 16.62 -33.27
N TRP A 101 -4.27 15.51 -32.57
CA TRP A 101 -3.32 14.51 -33.02
C TRP A 101 -4.01 13.74 -34.14
N HIS A 102 -3.36 13.74 -35.30
CA HIS A 102 -3.84 13.12 -36.52
C HIS A 102 -4.41 11.72 -36.29
N ASN A 103 -5.58 11.52 -36.89
CA ASN A 103 -6.34 10.29 -37.01
C ASN A 103 -5.45 9.15 -37.54
N GLY A 104 -4.94 8.32 -36.63
CA GLY A 104 -4.29 7.04 -36.90
C GLY A 104 -4.96 5.97 -36.07
N ARG A 105 -5.87 5.23 -36.70
CA ARG A 105 -6.79 4.24 -36.13
C ARG A 105 -6.05 3.04 -35.54
N ASN A 106 -5.54 3.16 -34.31
CA ASN A 106 -4.63 2.15 -33.76
C ASN A 106 -5.12 1.62 -32.40
N LYS A 107 -5.73 0.43 -32.50
CA LYS A 107 -5.76 -0.71 -31.55
C LYS A 107 -5.28 -0.44 -30.12
N THR A 108 -6.17 -0.71 -29.17
CA THR A 108 -5.90 -0.85 -27.74
C THR A 108 -4.54 -1.50 -27.44
N SER A 109 -3.74 -0.84 -26.61
CA SER A 109 -2.47 -1.36 -26.11
C SER A 109 -2.71 -2.56 -25.18
N THR A 110 -2.87 -3.73 -25.79
CA THR A 110 -2.78 -5.02 -25.10
C THR A 110 -1.33 -5.50 -25.22
N SER A 111 -0.77 -6.06 -24.14
CA SER A 111 0.59 -6.62 -24.06
C SER A 111 0.96 -7.57 -25.21
N ALA A 112 -0.02 -8.18 -25.87
CA ALA A 112 0.17 -9.00 -27.07
C ALA A 112 0.81 -8.26 -28.26
N ASN A 113 0.59 -6.95 -28.42
CA ASN A 113 1.14 -6.18 -29.55
C ASN A 113 2.66 -5.98 -29.47
N PHE A 114 3.28 -6.21 -28.31
CA PHE A 114 4.74 -6.13 -28.15
C PHE A 114 5.46 -7.31 -28.83
N LEU A 115 4.79 -8.46 -28.93
CA LEU A 115 5.38 -9.69 -29.48
C LEU A 115 5.20 -9.81 -30.99
N THR A 116 4.36 -9.00 -31.62
CA THR A 116 4.12 -9.03 -33.06
C THR A 116 4.91 -7.93 -33.77
N SER A 117 6.23 -8.11 -33.90
CA SER A 117 7.00 -7.42 -34.94
C SER A 117 6.61 -7.98 -36.30
N SER A 118 5.47 -7.52 -36.82
CA SER A 118 5.15 -7.61 -38.24
C SER A 118 4.89 -6.19 -38.75
N ALA A 119 5.99 -5.46 -38.92
CA ALA A 119 6.02 -4.27 -39.74
C ALA A 119 7.12 -4.48 -40.77
N LYS A 120 6.71 -4.43 -42.03
CA LYS A 120 7.55 -4.49 -43.24
C LYS A 120 8.75 -3.55 -43.13
N ASP A 121 9.84 -3.95 -43.78
CA ASP A 121 11.06 -3.19 -44.06
C ASP A 121 12.07 -3.02 -42.92
N SER A 122 12.83 -4.09 -42.67
CA SER A 122 14.31 -4.10 -42.72
C SER A 122 14.78 -5.48 -42.27
N LYS A 123 15.89 -5.96 -42.83
CA LYS A 123 16.50 -7.27 -42.53
C LYS A 123 16.71 -7.43 -41.01
N GLN A 124 15.75 -8.04 -40.31
CA GLN A 124 15.87 -8.40 -38.90
C GLN A 124 16.81 -9.62 -38.85
N SER A 125 18.04 -9.40 -38.40
CA SER A 125 18.96 -10.49 -38.06
C SER A 125 18.55 -11.11 -36.72
N CYS A 126 18.66 -12.43 -36.60
CA CYS A 126 18.41 -13.18 -35.39
C CYS A 126 19.24 -12.62 -34.23
N VAL A 127 18.58 -12.38 -33.09
CA VAL A 127 19.22 -11.82 -31.89
C VAL A 127 20.26 -12.77 -31.29
N PHE A 128 20.14 -14.08 -31.56
CA PHE A 128 21.02 -15.10 -30.99
C PHE A 128 22.27 -15.41 -31.84
N CYS A 129 22.15 -15.40 -33.16
CA CYS A 129 23.23 -15.83 -34.06
C CYS A 129 23.46 -14.93 -35.29
N THR A 130 22.82 -13.77 -35.35
CA THR A 130 22.88 -12.81 -36.47
C THR A 130 22.41 -13.36 -37.84
N GLY A 131 21.88 -14.59 -37.89
CA GLY A 131 21.32 -15.20 -39.09
C GLY A 131 20.03 -14.55 -39.56
N THR A 132 19.60 -14.78 -40.79
CA THR A 132 18.41 -14.11 -41.38
C THR A 132 17.07 -14.80 -41.06
N HIS A 133 16.96 -15.45 -39.89
CA HIS A 133 15.74 -16.15 -39.46
C HIS A 133 15.06 -15.44 -38.29
N SER A 134 13.78 -15.78 -38.06
CA SER A 134 13.04 -15.36 -36.88
C SER A 134 13.74 -15.90 -35.63
N SER A 135 13.93 -15.06 -34.61
CA SER A 135 14.65 -15.48 -33.38
C SER A 135 13.96 -16.63 -32.62
N ALA A 136 12.68 -16.90 -32.91
CA ALA A 136 11.94 -18.05 -32.36
C ALA A 136 12.40 -19.40 -32.94
N ASP A 137 13.02 -19.41 -34.12
CA ASP A 137 13.41 -20.61 -34.87
C ASP A 137 14.95 -20.82 -34.84
N CYS A 138 15.64 -20.22 -33.87
CA CYS A 138 17.09 -20.36 -33.71
C CYS A 138 17.42 -21.61 -32.87
N PHE A 139 17.77 -22.70 -33.55
CA PHE A 139 18.26 -23.96 -32.96
C PHE A 139 19.78 -24.12 -33.11
#